data_AF-A0A7S0G629-F1
#
_entry.id   AF-A0A7S0G629-F1
#
_cell.length_a   1.000
_cell.length_b   1.000
_cell.length_c   1.000
_cell.angle_alpha   90.00
_cell.angle_beta   90.00
_cell.angle_gamma   90.00
#
_symmetry.space_group_name_H-M   'P 1'
#
loop_
_entity.id
_entity.type
_entity.pdbx_description
1 polymer ?
#
loop_
_entity_poly.entity_id
_entity_poly.type
_entity_poly.pdbx_seq_one_letter_code
_entity_poly.pdbx_strand_id
1 'polypeptide(L)'
;NDDISETSQAEGVEPSTKTVNKRLMAEIENELTRLDGPKTNMGKKLANTFGGGLYNTYETQEQRDVALAEAKDLNGVNPGVCFVGSLFSFGCAAACWVLVNYITDIFSARPIDLDAVYAVQRLSGLFRTVVIGIFALLSGFCGVNGLGLFLLSVRVGYGVLIGELDPTPVVTKNMMDKYEIDEKGAVNL
;
A
#
# COMPACT_ATOMS: atom_id res chain seq x y z
N ASN A 1 -36.27 -22.11 75.92
CA ASN A 1 -36.70 -21.11 74.93
C ASN A 1 -35.55 -20.20 74.65
N ASP A 2 -35.20 -20.16 73.37
CA ASP A 2 -34.42 -19.15 72.64
C ASP A 2 -32.90 -19.20 72.96
N ASP A 3 -31.94 -19.29 72.03
CA ASP A 3 -31.95 -19.23 70.57
C ASP A 3 -30.68 -19.92 70.00
N ILE A 4 -30.74 -20.11 68.68
CA ILE A 4 -29.89 -20.82 67.73
C ILE A 4 -28.42 -20.32 67.66
N SER A 5 -27.47 -21.23 67.37
CA SER A 5 -26.26 -20.87 66.59
C SER A 5 -25.79 -22.04 65.69
N GLU A 6 -25.76 -21.73 64.39
CA GLU A 6 -25.27 -22.53 63.26
C GLU A 6 -23.74 -22.63 63.24
N THR A 7 -23.18 -23.62 62.53
CA THR A 7 -22.28 -23.38 61.37
C THR A 7 -22.00 -24.73 60.67
N SER A 8 -22.79 -25.02 59.64
CA SER A 8 -22.45 -25.99 58.59
C SER A 8 -21.93 -25.19 57.40
N GLN A 9 -20.66 -25.35 57.04
CA GLN A 9 -20.09 -24.77 55.82
C GLN A 9 -20.64 -25.54 54.61
N ALA A 10 -21.61 -24.94 53.92
CA ALA A 10 -22.11 -25.39 52.64
C ALA A 10 -21.38 -24.65 51.50
N GLU A 11 -21.18 -25.40 50.41
CA GLU A 11 -20.54 -25.03 49.16
C GLU A 11 -20.95 -23.66 48.62
N GLY A 12 -19.93 -22.84 48.29
CA GLY A 12 -20.10 -21.62 47.53
C GLY A 12 -20.52 -21.93 46.10
N VAL A 13 -21.80 -21.71 45.82
CA VAL A 13 -22.36 -21.66 44.46
C VAL A 13 -21.85 -20.39 43.77
N GLU A 14 -20.88 -20.53 42.85
CA GLU A 14 -20.52 -19.45 41.91
C GLU A 14 -21.68 -19.22 40.90
N PRO A 15 -22.04 -17.97 40.60
CA PRO A 15 -23.24 -17.64 39.85
C PRO A 15 -23.13 -17.96 38.35
N SER A 16 -24.25 -18.40 37.77
CA SER A 16 -24.49 -18.79 36.37
C SER A 16 -24.26 -17.70 35.30
N THR A 17 -23.68 -16.56 35.68
CA THR A 17 -23.47 -15.39 34.81
C THR A 17 -22.27 -15.58 33.85
N LYS A 18 -21.34 -16.50 34.16
CA LYS A 18 -20.16 -16.79 33.32
C LYS A 18 -20.50 -17.61 32.06
N THR A 19 -21.62 -18.33 32.01
CA THR A 19 -22.02 -19.11 30.83
C THR A 19 -22.82 -18.28 29.84
N VAL A 20 -23.67 -17.38 30.32
CA VAL A 20 -24.45 -16.46 29.48
C VAL A 20 -23.53 -15.50 28.74
N ASN A 21 -22.51 -14.95 29.41
CA ASN A 21 -21.57 -14.03 28.79
C ASN A 21 -20.69 -14.73 27.73
N LYS A 22 -20.28 -15.99 27.98
CA LYS A 22 -19.58 -16.82 26.99
C LYS A 22 -20.46 -17.15 25.79
N ARG A 23 -21.74 -17.43 26.02
CA ARG A 23 -22.70 -17.70 24.94
C ARG A 23 -23.00 -16.45 24.11
N LEU A 24 -23.13 -15.29 24.76
CA LEU A 24 -23.33 -14.01 24.08
C LEU A 24 -22.12 -13.63 23.24
N MET A 25 -20.90 -13.82 23.75
CA MET A 25 -19.67 -13.60 22.99
C MET A 25 -19.53 -14.58 21.82
N ALA A 26 -19.88 -15.86 22.02
CA ALA A 26 -19.90 -16.85 20.94
C ALA A 26 -20.97 -16.55 19.88
N GLU A 27 -22.10 -15.95 20.27
CA GLU A 27 -23.18 -15.56 19.34
C GLU A 27 -22.79 -14.31 18.54
N ILE A 28 -22.14 -13.32 19.16
CA ILE A 28 -21.56 -12.15 18.47
C ILE A 28 -20.47 -12.58 17.48
N GLU A 29 -19.59 -13.51 17.87
CA GLU A 29 -18.52 -14.03 17.00
C GLU A 29 -19.08 -14.82 15.80
N ASN A 30 -20.15 -15.59 16.02
CA ASN A 30 -20.82 -16.34 14.97
C ASN A 30 -21.62 -15.41 14.01
N GLU A 31 -22.19 -14.31 14.51
CA GLU A 31 -22.81 -13.28 13.66
C GLU A 31 -21.79 -12.47 12.85
N LEU A 32 -20.65 -12.10 13.45
CA LEU A 32 -19.53 -11.50 12.70
C LEU A 32 -19.05 -12.43 11.59
N THR A 33 -18.88 -13.72 11.90
CA THR A 33 -18.43 -14.73 10.92
C THR A 33 -19.44 -14.93 9.78
N ARG A 34 -20.76 -14.78 10.03
CA ARG A 34 -21.81 -14.85 8.99
C ARG A 34 -21.93 -13.58 8.15
N LEU A 35 -21.43 -12.44 8.64
CA LEU A 35 -21.46 -11.17 7.91
C LEU A 35 -20.26 -11.00 6.98
N ASP A 36 -19.08 -11.52 7.34
CA ASP A 36 -17.81 -11.22 6.65
C ASP A 36 -17.28 -12.30 5.67
N GLY A 37 -18.01 -13.39 5.44
CA GLY A 37 -17.64 -14.38 4.41
C GLY A 37 -18.26 -14.06 3.03
N PRO A 38 -17.53 -14.17 1.90
CA PRO A 38 -18.12 -14.10 0.57
C PRO A 38 -19.17 -15.22 0.42
N LYS A 39 -20.45 -14.84 0.48
CA LYS A 39 -21.61 -15.74 0.47
C LYS A 39 -21.78 -16.48 -0.86
N THR A 40 -20.98 -16.14 -1.87
CA THR A 40 -21.03 -16.74 -3.21
C THR A 40 -19.66 -17.31 -3.61
N ASN A 41 -19.69 -18.45 -4.30
CA ASN A 41 -18.47 -19.10 -4.83
C ASN A 41 -17.70 -18.20 -5.81
N MET A 42 -18.37 -17.20 -6.40
CA MET A 42 -17.76 -16.21 -7.28
C MET A 42 -16.93 -15.17 -6.50
N GLY A 43 -17.39 -14.73 -5.31
CA GLY A 43 -16.64 -13.80 -4.45
C GLY A 43 -15.32 -14.39 -3.94
N LYS A 44 -15.30 -15.70 -3.64
CA LYS A 44 -14.07 -16.41 -3.26
C LYS A 44 -13.03 -16.46 -4.39
N LYS A 45 -13.47 -16.69 -5.64
CA LYS A 45 -12.58 -16.69 -6.81
C LYS A 45 -12.07 -15.29 -7.14
N LEU A 46 -12.91 -14.28 -7.02
CA LEU A 46 -12.50 -12.89 -7.26
C LEU A 46 -11.46 -12.42 -6.22
N ALA A 47 -11.65 -12.76 -4.93
CA ALA A 47 -10.70 -12.45 -3.86
C ALA A 47 -9.33 -13.12 -4.06
N ASN A 48 -9.33 -14.38 -4.54
CA ASN A 48 -8.10 -15.10 -4.85
C ASN A 48 -7.40 -14.59 -6.13
N THR A 49 -8.14 -14.01 -7.07
CA THR A 49 -7.59 -13.56 -8.36
C THR A 49 -7.09 -12.11 -8.32
N PHE A 50 -7.76 -11.23 -7.56
CA PHE A 50 -7.36 -9.83 -7.38
C PHE A 50 -6.51 -9.59 -6.12
N GLY A 51 -5.99 -10.68 -5.53
CA GLY A 51 -4.96 -10.67 -4.52
C GLY A 51 -5.35 -9.97 -3.23
N GLY A 52 -6.21 -10.59 -2.40
CA GLY A 52 -6.27 -10.41 -0.94
C GLY A 52 -6.51 -9.01 -0.34
N GLY A 53 -6.41 -7.93 -1.11
CA GLY A 53 -6.41 -6.55 -0.66
C GLY A 53 -7.77 -5.86 -0.75
N LEU A 54 -8.78 -6.54 -1.32
CA LEU A 54 -10.16 -6.04 -1.36
C LEU A 54 -10.98 -6.40 -0.12
N TYR A 55 -10.52 -7.37 0.68
CA TYR A 55 -11.21 -7.85 1.89
C TYR A 55 -10.24 -7.96 3.08
N ASN A 56 -9.31 -7.02 3.22
CA ASN A 56 -8.63 -6.82 4.50
C ASN A 56 -9.58 -6.05 5.42
N THR A 57 -10.61 -6.73 5.88
CA THR A 57 -11.56 -6.18 6.85
C THR A 57 -11.03 -6.47 8.26
N TYR A 58 -10.40 -5.43 8.81
CA TYR A 58 -10.15 -5.18 10.23
C TYR A 58 -9.07 -6.04 10.91
N GLU A 59 -7.81 -5.67 10.67
CA GLU A 59 -6.85 -5.64 11.78
C GLU A 59 -7.46 -4.78 12.91
N THR A 60 -7.45 -5.29 14.13
CA THR A 60 -7.72 -4.51 15.35
C THR A 60 -6.90 -3.22 15.32
N GLN A 61 -7.38 -2.12 15.93
CA GLN A 61 -6.66 -0.81 15.90
C GLN A 61 -5.18 -0.96 16.30
N GLU A 62 -4.90 -1.86 17.23
CA GLU A 62 -3.55 -2.22 17.66
C GLU A 62 -2.72 -2.90 16.56
N GLN A 63 -3.30 -3.84 15.81
CA GLN A 63 -2.63 -4.46 14.67
C GLN A 63 -2.39 -3.45 13.53
N ARG A 64 -3.32 -2.51 13.30
CA ARG A 64 -3.12 -1.42 12.33
C ARG A 64 -1.99 -0.50 12.76
N ASP A 65 -1.90 -0.18 14.04
CA ASP A 65 -0.83 0.66 14.57
C ASP A 65 0.52 -0.04 14.51
N VAL A 66 0.58 -1.35 14.74
CA VAL A 66 1.78 -2.18 14.56
C VAL A 66 2.17 -2.27 13.08
N ALA A 67 1.22 -2.51 12.18
CA ALA A 67 1.48 -2.53 10.74
C ALA A 67 1.88 -1.14 10.20
N LEU A 68 1.32 -0.06 10.73
CA LEU A 68 1.75 1.31 10.42
C LEU A 68 3.12 1.63 11.00
N ALA A 69 3.48 1.07 12.16
CA ALA A 69 4.79 1.22 12.77
C ALA A 69 5.85 0.45 11.96
N GLU A 70 5.55 -0.77 11.55
CA GLU A 70 6.40 -1.59 10.67
C GLU A 70 6.56 -0.94 9.29
N ALA A 71 5.48 -0.42 8.69
CA ALA A 71 5.56 0.32 7.42
C ALA A 71 6.29 1.67 7.52
N LYS A 72 6.44 2.22 8.72
CA LYS A 72 7.23 3.44 8.99
C LYS A 72 8.69 3.12 9.34
N ASP A 73 9.04 1.86 9.57
CA ASP A 73 10.42 1.47 9.72
C ASP A 73 11.12 1.59 8.35
N LEU A 74 12.08 2.50 8.28
CA LEU A 74 12.82 2.84 7.07
C LEU A 74 14.23 2.24 7.08
N ASN A 75 14.53 1.32 7.99
CA ASN A 75 15.80 0.60 8.03
C ASN A 75 16.05 -0.17 6.72
N GLY A 76 17.26 -0.02 6.17
CA GLY A 76 17.66 -0.64 4.91
C GLY A 76 17.39 0.18 3.64
N VAL A 77 16.69 1.32 3.71
CA VAL A 77 16.57 2.25 2.57
C VAL A 77 17.82 3.13 2.50
N ASN A 78 18.60 3.01 1.43
CA ASN A 78 19.75 3.89 1.22
C ASN A 78 19.28 5.30 0.80
N PRO A 79 19.50 6.35 1.63
CA PRO A 79 19.02 7.71 1.34
C PRO A 79 19.65 8.31 0.09
N GLY A 80 20.87 7.88 -0.27
CA GLY A 80 21.57 8.34 -1.47
C GLY A 80 20.90 7.88 -2.76
N VAL A 81 20.46 6.61 -2.81
CA VAL A 81 19.75 6.07 -3.98
C VAL A 81 18.39 6.75 -4.14
N CYS A 82 17.68 6.99 -3.03
CA CYS A 82 16.42 7.71 -3.05
C CYS A 82 16.58 9.15 -3.53
N PHE A 83 17.64 9.85 -3.08
CA PHE A 83 17.95 11.21 -3.51
C PHE A 83 18.23 11.29 -5.02
N VAL A 84 19.09 10.42 -5.55
CA VAL A 84 19.40 10.36 -6.99
C VAL A 84 18.14 10.03 -7.79
N GLY A 85 17.30 9.12 -7.31
CA GLY A 85 16.01 8.81 -7.92
C GLY A 85 15.07 10.03 -7.96
N SER A 86 15.05 10.84 -6.90
CA SER A 86 14.25 12.07 -6.86
C SER A 86 14.70 13.09 -7.91
N LEU A 87 16.02 13.31 -8.04
CA LEU A 87 16.58 14.22 -9.05
C LEU A 87 16.29 13.73 -10.47
N PHE A 88 16.42 12.43 -10.72
CA PHE A 88 16.08 11.84 -12.01
C PHE A 88 14.60 12.03 -12.36
N SER A 89 13.71 11.83 -11.39
CA SER A 89 12.27 12.02 -11.57
C SER A 89 11.91 13.48 -11.85
N PHE A 90 12.50 14.44 -11.11
CA PHE A 90 12.36 15.86 -11.40
C PHE A 90 12.93 16.26 -12.76
N GLY A 91 14.07 15.69 -13.16
CA GLY A 91 14.64 15.87 -14.48
C GLY A 91 13.69 15.39 -15.59
N CYS A 92 13.07 14.24 -15.40
CA CYS A 92 12.05 13.72 -16.31
C CYS A 92 10.82 14.63 -16.39
N ALA A 93 10.34 15.14 -15.24
CA ALA A 93 9.25 16.11 -15.21
C ALA A 93 9.58 17.39 -15.99
N ALA A 94 10.79 17.94 -15.80
CA ALA A 94 11.26 19.10 -16.53
C ALA A 94 11.39 18.83 -18.04
N ALA A 95 11.90 17.66 -18.43
CA ALA A 95 11.99 17.26 -19.83
C ALA A 95 10.61 17.15 -20.49
N CYS A 96 9.64 16.54 -19.81
CA CYS A 96 8.25 16.48 -20.25
C CYS A 96 7.63 17.88 -20.39
N TRP A 97 7.91 18.79 -19.47
CA TRP A 97 7.44 20.18 -19.56
C TRP A 97 7.99 20.91 -20.79
N VAL A 98 9.29 20.76 -21.07
CA VAL A 98 9.91 21.32 -22.29
C VAL A 98 9.27 20.72 -23.54
N LEU A 99 8.99 19.42 -23.56
CA LEU A 99 8.33 18.75 -24.67
C LEU A 99 6.91 19.28 -24.90
N VAL A 100 6.14 19.53 -23.83
CA VAL A 100 4.80 20.14 -23.92
C VAL A 100 4.86 21.50 -24.62
N ASN A 101 5.80 22.36 -24.22
CA ASN A 101 5.97 23.68 -24.84
C ASN A 101 6.35 23.55 -26.32
N TYR A 102 7.29 22.65 -26.65
CA TYR A 102 7.71 22.40 -28.02
C TYR A 102 6.57 21.91 -28.92
N ILE A 103 5.75 20.97 -28.44
CA ILE A 103 4.58 20.48 -29.17
C ILE A 103 3.54 21.58 -29.37
N THR A 104 3.33 22.41 -28.34
CA THR A 104 2.41 23.54 -28.38
C THR A 104 2.82 24.55 -29.45
N ASP A 105 4.12 24.87 -29.54
CA ASP A 105 4.66 25.76 -30.57
C ASP A 105 4.47 25.19 -31.97
N ILE A 106 4.70 23.88 -32.16
CA ILE A 106 4.45 23.21 -33.45
C ILE A 106 2.98 23.31 -33.87
N PHE A 107 2.05 23.11 -32.94
CA PHE A 107 0.62 23.20 -33.23
C PHE A 107 0.14 24.64 -33.43
N SER A 108 0.79 25.62 -32.81
CA SER A 108 0.56 27.04 -33.06
C SER A 108 1.02 27.45 -34.46
N ALA A 109 2.19 26.96 -34.88
CA ALA A 109 2.76 27.27 -36.20
C ALA A 109 1.98 26.65 -37.38
N ARG A 110 1.18 25.61 -37.14
CA ARG A 110 0.36 24.95 -38.16
C ARG A 110 -1.13 25.04 -37.80
N PRO A 111 -1.81 26.17 -38.12
CA PRO A 111 -3.25 26.27 -37.93
C PRO A 111 -4.01 25.22 -38.75
N ILE A 112 -5.22 24.87 -38.34
CA ILE A 112 -6.05 23.90 -39.06
C ILE A 112 -6.66 24.61 -40.27
N ASP A 113 -6.47 24.05 -41.46
CA ASP A 113 -7.05 24.58 -42.70
C ASP A 113 -8.58 24.62 -42.60
N LEU A 114 -9.15 25.82 -42.80
CA LEU A 114 -10.59 26.06 -42.72
C LEU A 114 -11.37 25.41 -43.87
N ASP A 115 -10.69 25.04 -44.95
CA ASP A 115 -11.27 24.36 -46.12
C ASP A 115 -11.35 22.82 -45.97
N ALA A 116 -10.83 22.26 -44.87
CA ALA A 116 -10.90 20.82 -44.63
C ALA A 116 -12.33 20.37 -44.24
N VAL A 117 -12.65 19.10 -44.54
CA VAL A 117 -13.92 18.48 -44.15
C VAL A 117 -14.18 18.66 -42.65
N TYR A 118 -15.39 19.11 -42.29
CA TYR A 118 -15.77 19.46 -40.90
C TYR A 118 -15.39 18.41 -39.83
N ALA A 119 -15.53 17.12 -40.16
CA ALA A 119 -15.15 16.02 -39.28
C ALA A 119 -13.64 16.00 -38.97
N VAL A 120 -12.79 16.26 -39.97
CA VAL A 120 -11.32 16.29 -39.83
C VAL A 120 -10.89 17.47 -38.96
N GLN A 121 -11.56 18.61 -39.08
CA GLN A 121 -11.29 19.80 -38.27
C GLN A 121 -11.54 19.54 -36.77
N ARG A 122 -12.69 18.94 -36.42
CA ARG A 122 -13.03 18.60 -35.04
C ARG A 122 -12.10 17.54 -34.46
N LEU A 123 -11.80 16.51 -35.24
CA LEU A 123 -10.93 15.43 -34.83
C LEU A 123 -9.50 15.93 -34.59
N SER A 124 -8.97 16.77 -35.48
CA SER A 124 -7.64 17.36 -35.35
C SER A 124 -7.51 18.27 -34.13
N GLY A 125 -8.56 19.05 -33.82
CA GLY A 125 -8.61 19.85 -32.60
C GLY A 125 -8.61 19.00 -31.33
N LEU A 126 -9.38 17.90 -31.31
CA LEU A 126 -9.41 16.95 -30.20
C LEU A 126 -8.02 16.32 -29.99
N PHE A 127 -7.38 15.84 -31.05
CA PHE A 127 -6.07 15.19 -30.95
C PHE A 127 -5.00 16.13 -30.38
N ARG A 128 -4.96 17.39 -30.79
CA ARG A 128 -4.01 18.38 -30.22
C ARG A 128 -4.18 18.50 -28.70
N THR A 129 -5.41 18.66 -28.24
CA THR A 129 -5.73 18.80 -26.82
C THR A 129 -5.42 17.53 -26.03
N VAL A 130 -5.74 16.35 -26.59
CA VAL A 130 -5.46 15.06 -25.95
C VAL A 130 -3.96 14.83 -25.81
N VAL A 131 -3.18 15.08 -26.87
CA VAL A 131 -1.72 14.89 -26.86
C VAL A 131 -1.07 15.83 -25.84
N ILE A 132 -1.40 17.13 -25.87
CA ILE A 132 -0.89 18.10 -24.88
C ILE A 132 -1.30 17.66 -23.47
N GLY A 133 -2.55 17.22 -23.28
CA GLY A 133 -3.07 16.79 -21.99
C GLY A 133 -2.34 15.58 -21.41
N ILE A 134 -2.02 14.57 -22.23
CA ILE A 134 -1.28 13.37 -21.79
C ILE A 134 0.13 13.75 -21.33
N PHE A 135 0.84 14.58 -22.09
CA PHE A 135 2.19 15.00 -21.71
C PHE A 135 2.19 15.90 -20.46
N ALA A 136 1.19 16.78 -20.32
CA ALA A 136 1.01 17.57 -19.10
C ALA A 136 0.74 16.68 -17.88
N LEU A 137 -0.09 15.65 -18.03
CA LEU A 137 -0.37 14.68 -16.96
C LEU A 137 0.89 13.90 -16.57
N LEU A 138 1.65 13.40 -17.55
CA LEU A 138 2.91 12.71 -17.32
C LEU A 138 3.92 13.60 -16.58
N SER A 139 4.04 14.87 -17.00
CA SER A 139 4.87 15.86 -16.31
C SER A 139 4.45 16.04 -14.85
N GLY A 140 3.15 16.13 -14.59
CA GLY A 140 2.60 16.24 -13.23
C GLY A 140 2.88 15.00 -12.39
N PHE A 141 2.67 13.80 -12.95
CA PHE A 141 2.94 12.54 -12.27
C PHE A 141 4.43 12.40 -11.92
N CYS A 142 5.34 12.67 -12.85
CA CYS A 142 6.78 12.67 -12.57
C CYS A 142 7.14 13.73 -11.51
N GLY A 143 6.51 14.91 -11.52
CA GLY A 143 6.72 15.94 -10.50
C GLY A 143 6.31 15.48 -9.10
N VAL A 144 5.14 14.86 -8.94
CA VAL A 144 4.66 14.34 -7.64
C VAL A 144 5.53 13.18 -7.16
N ASN A 145 5.94 12.26 -8.03
CA ASN A 145 6.86 11.18 -7.67
C ASN A 145 8.23 11.71 -7.24
N GLY A 146 8.79 12.67 -7.97
CA GLY A 146 10.04 13.34 -7.60
C GLY A 146 9.95 14.01 -6.23
N LEU A 147 8.84 14.69 -5.95
CA LEU A 147 8.59 15.31 -4.66
C LEU A 147 8.45 14.28 -3.53
N GLY A 148 7.74 13.18 -3.76
CA GLY A 148 7.60 12.09 -2.78
C GLY A 148 8.93 11.42 -2.45
N LEU A 149 9.73 11.09 -3.46
CA LEU A 149 11.07 10.54 -3.29
C LEU A 149 12.01 11.52 -2.58
N PHE A 150 11.91 12.80 -2.90
CA PHE A 150 12.70 13.83 -2.23
C PHE A 150 12.37 13.92 -0.73
N LEU A 151 11.09 13.97 -0.37
CA LEU A 151 10.65 13.99 1.03
C LEU A 151 11.07 12.73 1.79
N LEU A 152 10.98 11.56 1.14
CA LEU A 152 11.46 10.30 1.72
C LEU A 152 12.97 10.35 1.98
N SER A 153 13.75 10.82 1.00
CA SER A 153 15.19 10.98 1.14
C SER A 153 15.58 11.92 2.30
N VAL A 154 14.87 13.04 2.46
CA VAL A 154 15.09 13.96 3.60
C VAL A 154 14.78 13.27 4.93
N ARG A 155 13.66 12.54 5.03
CA ARG A 155 13.27 11.83 6.27
C ARG A 155 14.29 10.74 6.65
N VAL A 156 14.69 9.91 5.68
CA VAL A 156 15.67 8.84 5.91
C VAL A 156 17.04 9.45 6.22
N GLY A 157 17.47 10.48 5.48
CA GLY A 157 18.72 11.18 5.73
C GLY A 157 18.79 11.80 7.13
N TYR A 158 17.69 12.41 7.59
CA TYR A 158 17.58 12.92 8.96
C TYR A 158 17.73 11.81 10.01
N GLY A 159 17.08 10.66 9.82
CA GLY A 159 17.18 9.50 10.71
C GLY A 159 18.59 8.88 10.76
N VAL A 160 19.28 8.82 9.61
CA VAL A 160 20.68 8.35 9.54
C VAL A 160 21.62 9.32 10.26
N LEU A 161 21.41 10.64 10.14
CA LEU A 161 22.24 11.65 10.81
C LEU A 161 22.11 11.63 12.35
N ILE A 162 20.96 11.20 12.86
CA ILE A 162 20.70 11.12 14.31
C ILE A 162 21.17 9.78 14.91
N GLY A 163 21.54 8.82 14.07
CA GLY A 163 22.04 7.52 14.52
C GLY A 163 20.95 6.56 15.01
N GLU A 164 19.68 6.85 14.73
CA GLU A 164 18.54 5.96 15.03
C GLU A 164 18.26 4.95 13.92
N LEU A 165 18.70 5.22 12.68
CA LEU A 165 18.54 4.30 11.55
C LEU A 165 19.87 3.70 11.11
N ASP A 166 19.90 2.38 10.97
CA ASP A 166 21.05 1.65 10.43
C ASP A 166 20.95 1.62 8.88
N PRO A 167 21.88 2.25 8.16
CA PRO A 167 21.89 2.26 6.70
C PRO A 167 22.30 0.92 6.07
N THR A 168 22.64 -0.08 6.89
CA THR A 168 23.07 -1.38 6.38
C THR A 168 21.89 -2.12 5.76
N PRO A 169 21.95 -2.53 4.47
CA PRO A 169 20.90 -3.34 3.88
C PRO A 169 20.84 -4.68 4.62
N VAL A 170 19.69 -4.99 5.21
CA VAL A 170 19.43 -6.31 5.79
C VAL A 170 19.39 -7.29 4.62
N VAL A 171 20.49 -7.99 4.37
CA VAL A 171 20.51 -9.12 3.44
C VAL A 171 19.53 -10.14 4.00
N THR A 172 18.35 -10.25 3.38
CA THR A 172 17.35 -11.23 3.77
C THR A 172 18.02 -12.60 3.72
N LYS A 173 18.06 -13.27 4.87
CA LYS A 173 18.74 -14.55 5.14
C LYS A 173 18.39 -15.67 4.14
N ASN A 174 17.33 -15.50 3.36
CA ASN A 174 16.85 -16.39 2.31
C ASN A 174 17.84 -16.59 1.15
N MET A 175 18.86 -15.73 0.97
CA MET A 175 19.92 -15.98 -0.03
C MET A 175 21.07 -16.87 0.48
N MET A 176 21.27 -17.00 1.80
CA MET A 176 22.33 -17.87 2.37
C MET A 176 21.89 -19.34 2.42
N ASP A 177 20.61 -19.61 2.63
CA ASP A 177 20.05 -20.97 2.70
C ASP A 177 20.10 -21.71 1.34
N LYS A 178 20.28 -20.96 0.24
CA LYS A 178 20.38 -21.51 -1.13
C LYS A 178 21.79 -21.96 -1.51
N TYR A 179 22.82 -21.58 -0.74
CA TYR A 179 24.20 -22.01 -0.95
C TYR A 179 24.66 -23.08 0.03
N GLU A 180 23.87 -23.38 1.07
CA GLU A 180 24.14 -24.48 2.01
C GLU A 180 23.58 -25.84 1.54
N ILE A 181 22.90 -25.87 0.39
CA ILE A 181 22.44 -27.10 -0.27
C ILE A 181 23.10 -27.22 -1.66
N ASP A 182 24.43 -27.20 -1.71
CA ASP A 182 25.20 -27.71 -2.86
C ASP A 182 26.42 -28.54 -2.42
N GLU A 183 26.25 -29.34 -1.36
CA GLU A 183 27.24 -30.33 -0.95
C GLU A 183 26.80 -31.79 -1.22
N LYS A 184 25.69 -31.99 -1.94
CA LYS A 184 25.21 -33.34 -2.34
C LYS A 184 24.81 -33.43 -3.81
N GLY A 185 25.71 -32.96 -4.68
CA GLY A 185 25.77 -33.21 -6.12
C GLY A 185 24.59 -33.94 -6.75
N ALA A 186 23.73 -33.19 -7.43
CA ALA A 186 22.93 -33.70 -8.54
C ALA A 186 22.48 -32.53 -9.43
N VAL A 187 23.16 -32.38 -10.56
CA VAL A 187 22.71 -31.56 -11.69
C VAL A 187 21.51 -32.28 -12.32
N ASN A 188 20.37 -31.61 -12.40
CA ASN A 188 19.34 -31.95 -13.38
C ASN A 188 18.99 -30.68 -14.15
N LEU A 189 19.10 -30.78 -15.48
CA LEU A 189 18.72 -29.80 -16.49
C LEU A 189 17.24 -29.40 -16.39
#